data_AF-A0A924NMN8-F1
#
_entry.id   AF-A0A924NMN8-F1
#
_cell.length_a   1.000
_cell.length_b   1.000
_cell.length_c   1.000
_cell.angle_alpha   90.00
_cell.angle_beta   90.00
_cell.angle_gamma   90.00
#
_symmetry.space_group_name_H-M   'P 1'
#
loop_
_entity.id
_entity.type
_entity.pdbx_description
1 polymer ?
#
loop_
_entity_poly.entity_id
_entity_poly.type
_entity_poly.pdbx_seq_one_letter_code
_entity_poly.pdbx_strand_id
1 'polypeptide(L)'
;MRIVVALGGNALLRRGERPDADVQIAHIEQAALALAPLAREHELLLCHGNGPQVGLLAMETGADRSLSRAYPLDALVGQTQGMIGAWLSQALTNAGVVSPVLALVTHVLVDAADPAFAAPTKFIGSVYSQDEAT
;
A
#
# COMPACT_ATOMS: atom_id res chain seq x y z
N MET A 1 12.47 -1.28 -23.03
CA MET A 1 13.38 -1.09 -21.88
C MET A 1 12.69 -1.60 -20.62
N ARG A 2 13.44 -1.96 -19.58
CA ARG A 2 12.86 -2.27 -18.26
C ARG A 2 12.90 -1.03 -17.37
N ILE A 3 11.77 -0.67 -16.77
CA ILE A 3 11.62 0.53 -15.93
C ILE A 3 11.06 0.13 -14.57
N VAL A 4 11.70 0.58 -13.50
CA VAL A 4 11.18 0.43 -12.14
C VAL A 4 10.41 1.70 -11.76
N VAL A 5 9.17 1.56 -11.32
CA VAL A 5 8.31 2.68 -10.90
C VAL A 5 7.85 2.45 -9.47
N ALA A 6 8.06 3.45 -8.61
CA ALA A 6 7.61 3.44 -7.23
C ALA A 6 6.39 4.36 -7.05
N LEU A 7 5.23 3.76 -6.78
CA LEU A 7 4.02 4.48 -6.42
C LEU A 7 4.06 4.84 -4.92
N GLY A 8 4.09 6.12 -4.58
CA GLY A 8 4.04 6.54 -3.18
C GLY A 8 2.73 6.12 -2.50
N GLY A 9 2.74 5.87 -1.18
CA GLY A 9 1.50 5.56 -0.45
C GLY A 9 0.44 6.69 -0.56
N ASN A 10 0.90 7.94 -0.70
CA ASN A 10 0.02 9.10 -0.93
C ASN A 10 -0.56 9.15 -2.36
N ALA A 11 -0.03 8.34 -3.29
CA ALA A 11 -0.64 8.15 -4.59
C ALA A 11 -1.88 7.25 -4.49
N LEU A 12 -2.05 6.50 -3.40
CA LEU A 12 -3.20 5.62 -3.16
C LEU A 12 -4.22 6.28 -2.23
N LEU A 13 -3.77 7.05 -1.24
CA LEU A 13 -4.64 7.84 -0.37
C LEU A 13 -3.96 9.15 0.01
N ARG A 14 -4.55 10.28 -0.37
CA ARG A 14 -3.98 11.61 -0.11
C ARG A 14 -4.28 12.06 1.31
N ARG A 15 -3.48 13.01 1.80
CA ARG A 15 -3.66 13.57 3.15
C ARG A 15 -5.03 14.25 3.25
N GLY A 16 -5.79 13.89 4.28
CA GLY A 16 -7.11 14.45 4.57
C GLY A 16 -8.27 13.71 3.90
N GLU A 17 -7.99 12.71 3.06
CA GLU A 17 -9.04 11.86 2.50
C GLU A 17 -9.47 10.77 3.49
N ARG A 18 -10.73 10.36 3.37
CA ARG A 18 -11.23 9.20 4.12
C ARG A 18 -10.60 7.93 3.53
N PRO A 19 -10.16 6.98 4.36
CA PRO A 19 -9.50 5.75 3.89
C PRO A 19 -10.49 4.73 3.32
N ASP A 20 -11.57 5.19 2.68
CA ASP A 20 -12.58 4.34 2.06
C ASP A 20 -11.96 3.61 0.85
N ALA A 21 -12.44 2.39 0.58
CA ALA A 21 -11.94 1.59 -0.54
C ALA A 21 -12.14 2.31 -1.88
N ASP A 22 -13.32 2.89 -2.11
CA ASP A 22 -13.65 3.57 -3.38
C ASP A 22 -12.71 4.74 -3.69
N VAL A 23 -12.30 5.50 -2.66
CA VAL A 23 -11.34 6.60 -2.82
C VAL A 23 -9.98 6.07 -3.28
N GLN A 24 -9.52 4.98 -2.68
CA GLN A 24 -8.23 4.38 -3.00
C GLN A 24 -8.23 3.70 -4.37
N ILE A 25 -9.32 3.01 -4.72
CA ILE A 25 -9.51 2.39 -6.03
C ILE A 25 -9.51 3.47 -7.12
N ALA A 26 -10.23 4.57 -6.93
CA ALA A 26 -10.24 5.67 -7.88
C ALA A 26 -8.83 6.25 -8.13
N HIS A 27 -8.01 6.39 -7.08
CA HIS A 27 -6.61 6.81 -7.25
C HIS A 27 -5.74 5.79 -7.99
N ILE A 28 -5.92 4.50 -7.71
CA ILE A 28 -5.24 3.42 -8.41
C ILE A 28 -5.61 3.41 -9.90
N GLU A 29 -6.87 3.63 -10.23
CA GLU A 29 -7.34 3.73 -11.61
C GLU A 29 -6.67 4.90 -12.34
N GLN A 30 -6.58 6.08 -11.70
CA GLN A 30 -5.85 7.21 -12.28
C GLN A 30 -4.36 6.91 -12.47
N ALA A 31 -3.72 6.25 -11.50
CA ALA A 31 -2.32 5.83 -11.63
C ALA A 31 -2.15 4.82 -12.79
N ALA A 32 -3.07 3.86 -12.92
CA ALA A 32 -3.03 2.86 -13.98
C ALA A 32 -3.19 3.50 -15.37
N LEU A 33 -4.10 4.47 -15.54
CA LEU A 33 -4.25 5.22 -16.78
C LEU A 33 -2.97 5.97 -17.17
N ALA A 34 -2.29 6.57 -16.19
CA ALA A 34 -1.01 7.26 -16.41
C ALA A 34 0.14 6.30 -16.75
N LEU A 35 0.12 5.09 -16.19
CA LEU A 35 1.14 4.05 -16.42
C LEU A 35 0.91 3.26 -17.72
N ALA A 36 -0.33 3.15 -18.20
CA ALA A 36 -0.66 2.30 -19.33
C ALA A 36 0.14 2.60 -20.62
N PRO A 37 0.40 3.87 -21.02
CA PRO A 37 1.27 4.14 -22.16
C PRO A 37 2.69 3.59 -21.97
N LEU A 38 3.28 3.77 -20.78
CA LEU A 38 4.60 3.23 -20.46
C LEU A 38 4.61 1.70 -20.48
N ALA A 39 3.56 1.06 -19.95
CA ALA A 39 3.43 -0.39 -19.92
C ALA A 39 3.23 -1.03 -21.30
N ARG A 40 2.74 -0.26 -22.30
CA ARG A 40 2.63 -0.74 -23.68
C ARG A 40 3.96 -0.74 -24.42
N GLU A 41 4.86 0.17 -24.07
CA GLU A 41 6.14 0.34 -24.77
C GLU A 41 7.33 -0.28 -24.01
N HIS A 42 7.16 -0.54 -22.71
CA HIS A 42 8.22 -0.93 -21.80
C HIS A 42 7.75 -2.02 -20.82
N GLU A 43 8.72 -2.78 -20.32
CA GLU A 43 8.49 -3.71 -19.23
C GLU A 43 8.56 -2.93 -17.91
N LEU A 44 7.45 -2.90 -17.16
CA LEU A 44 7.39 -2.18 -15.89
C LEU A 44 7.53 -3.13 -14.71
N LEU A 45 8.40 -2.77 -13.76
CA LEU A 45 8.41 -3.31 -12.41
C LEU A 45 7.82 -2.26 -11.48
N LEU A 46 6.63 -2.53 -10.96
CA LEU A 46 5.92 -1.61 -10.08
C LEU A 46 6.15 -2.00 -8.63
N CYS A 47 6.55 -1.04 -7.81
CA CYS A 47 6.45 -1.13 -6.36
C CYS A 47 5.53 -0.05 -5.83
N HIS A 48 4.99 -0.24 -4.64
CA HIS A 48 4.08 0.73 -4.02
C HIS A 48 4.34 0.87 -2.53
N GLY A 49 4.01 2.04 -1.98
CA GLY A 49 3.85 2.22 -0.54
C GLY A 49 2.51 1.67 -0.05
N ASN A 50 2.39 1.44 1.25
CA ASN A 50 1.16 0.95 1.88
C ASN A 50 0.85 1.65 3.22
N GLY A 51 1.51 2.77 3.52
CA GLY A 51 1.49 3.41 4.84
C GLY A 51 0.08 3.71 5.38
N PRO A 52 -0.81 4.34 4.59
CA PRO A 52 -2.19 4.55 5.01
C PRO A 52 -2.96 3.24 5.21
N GLN A 53 -2.79 2.28 4.30
CA GLN A 53 -3.53 1.01 4.30
C GLN A 53 -3.15 0.13 5.48
N VAL A 54 -1.85 -0.04 5.74
CA VAL A 54 -1.36 -0.88 6.84
C VAL A 54 -1.70 -0.25 8.19
N GLY A 55 -1.70 1.09 8.27
CA GLY A 55 -2.11 1.79 9.47
C GLY A 55 -3.60 1.66 9.77
N LEU A 56 -4.47 1.69 8.74
CA LEU A 56 -5.90 1.41 8.92
C LEU A 56 -6.11 0.01 9.52
N LEU A 57 -5.52 -1.03 8.92
CA LEU A 57 -5.66 -2.40 9.43
C LEU A 57 -5.05 -2.59 10.83
N ALA A 58 -3.95 -1.89 11.14
CA ALA A 58 -3.36 -1.92 12.48
C ALA A 58 -4.30 -1.31 13.52
N MET A 59 -4.98 -0.20 13.19
CA MET A 59 -5.97 0.41 14.06
C MET A 59 -7.21 -0.48 14.24
N GLU A 60 -7.72 -1.07 13.16
CA GLU A 60 -8.87 -1.98 13.21
C GLU A 60 -8.60 -3.21 14.09
N THR A 61 -7.48 -3.90 13.85
CA THR A 61 -7.12 -5.09 14.64
C THR A 61 -6.73 -4.75 16.08
N GLY A 62 -6.20 -3.55 16.34
CA GLY A 62 -5.92 -3.06 17.69
C GLY A 62 -7.19 -2.69 18.48
N ALA A 63 -8.26 -2.28 17.80
CA ALA A 63 -9.53 -1.91 18.42
C ALA A 63 -10.51 -3.10 18.56
N ASP A 64 -10.26 -4.22 17.89
CA ASP A 64 -11.14 -5.40 17.92
C ASP A 64 -11.05 -6.13 19.27
N ARG A 65 -12.12 -6.01 20.07
CA ARG A 65 -12.25 -6.61 21.40
C ARG A 65 -12.42 -8.13 21.39
N SER A 66 -12.67 -8.73 20.23
CA SER A 66 -12.78 -10.18 20.10
C SER A 66 -11.42 -10.88 20.02
N LEU A 67 -10.36 -10.13 19.69
CA LEU A 67 -9.01 -10.64 19.57
C LEU A 67 -8.30 -10.62 20.92
N SER A 68 -7.55 -11.68 21.23
CA SER A 68 -6.66 -11.70 22.39
C SER A 68 -5.40 -10.84 22.18
N ARG A 69 -5.06 -10.56 20.91
CA ARG A 69 -4.00 -9.64 20.49
C ARG A 69 -4.23 -9.17 19.06
N ALA A 70 -3.77 -7.97 18.74
CA ALA A 70 -3.75 -7.46 17.37
C ALA A 70 -2.89 -8.35 16.45
N TYR A 71 -3.16 -8.26 15.15
CA TYR A 71 -2.36 -8.96 14.15
C TYR A 71 -0.97 -8.33 14.07
N PRO A 72 0.09 -9.13 13.86
CA PRO A 72 1.44 -8.59 13.76
C PRO A 72 1.59 -7.80 12.45
N LEU A 73 2.41 -6.76 12.47
CA LEU A 73 2.49 -5.78 11.39
C LEU A 73 2.95 -6.39 10.05
N ASP A 74 3.81 -7.41 10.08
CA ASP A 74 4.27 -8.13 8.90
C ASP A 74 3.12 -8.88 8.19
N ALA A 75 2.20 -9.48 8.95
CA ALA A 75 1.00 -10.10 8.39
C ALA A 75 0.07 -9.06 7.77
N LEU A 76 -0.11 -7.91 8.43
CA LEU A 76 -0.90 -6.79 7.89
C LEU A 76 -0.27 -6.22 6.61
N VAL A 77 1.06 -6.11 6.56
CA VAL A 77 1.79 -5.74 5.33
C VAL A 77 1.47 -6.74 4.22
N GLY A 78 1.53 -8.05 4.49
CA GLY A 78 1.15 -9.09 3.54
C GLY A 78 -0.28 -8.94 3.01
N GLN A 79 -1.25 -8.66 3.88
CA GLN A 79 -2.64 -8.38 3.48
C GLN A 79 -2.72 -7.16 2.56
N THR A 80 -2.04 -6.05 2.89
CA THR A 80 -2.06 -4.85 2.05
C THR A 80 -1.37 -5.04 0.70
N GLN A 81 -0.36 -5.90 0.59
CA GLN A 81 0.25 -6.25 -0.70
C GLN A 81 -0.76 -6.95 -1.61
N GLY A 82 -1.50 -7.92 -1.07
CA GLY A 82 -2.55 -8.61 -1.81
C GLY A 82 -3.66 -7.66 -2.26
N MET A 83 -4.15 -6.82 -1.35
CA MET A 83 -5.21 -5.84 -1.62
C MET A 83 -4.80 -4.83 -2.71
N ILE A 84 -3.67 -4.12 -2.52
CA ILE A 84 -3.21 -3.10 -3.46
C ILE A 84 -2.80 -3.73 -4.79
N GLY A 85 -2.12 -4.88 -4.73
CA GLY A 85 -1.70 -5.62 -5.92
C GLY A 85 -2.88 -6.07 -6.77
N ALA A 86 -3.97 -6.54 -6.15
CA ALA A 86 -5.19 -6.91 -6.86
C ALA A 86 -5.82 -5.71 -7.56
N TRP A 87 -6.00 -4.59 -6.86
CA TRP A 87 -6.56 -3.37 -7.43
C TRP A 87 -5.70 -2.82 -8.57
N LEU A 88 -4.39 -2.75 -8.40
CA LEU A 88 -3.48 -2.23 -9.42
C LEU A 88 -3.47 -3.13 -10.66
N SER A 89 -3.45 -4.44 -10.48
CA SER A 89 -3.48 -5.40 -11.59
C SER A 89 -4.77 -5.30 -12.40
N GLN A 90 -5.91 -5.19 -11.72
CA GLN A 90 -7.21 -5.00 -12.36
C GLN A 90 -7.28 -3.66 -13.09
N ALA A 91 -6.83 -2.57 -12.45
CA ALA A 91 -6.86 -1.23 -13.02
C ALA A 91 -5.97 -1.11 -14.27
N LEU A 92 -4.77 -1.70 -14.27
CA LEU A 92 -3.89 -1.73 -15.45
C LEU A 92 -4.52 -2.51 -16.61
N THR A 93 -5.15 -3.64 -16.30
CA THR A 93 -5.89 -4.43 -17.30
C THR A 93 -7.03 -3.61 -17.89
N ASN A 94 -7.82 -2.95 -17.06
CA ASN A 94 -8.91 -2.06 -17.49
C ASN A 94 -8.41 -0.85 -18.31
N ALA A 95 -7.19 -0.36 -18.02
CA ALA A 95 -6.53 0.70 -18.78
C ALA A 95 -5.92 0.25 -20.12
N GLY A 96 -6.14 -1.02 -20.52
CA GLY A 96 -5.73 -1.56 -21.81
C GLY A 96 -4.29 -2.09 -21.83
N VAL A 97 -3.70 -2.41 -20.67
CA VAL A 97 -2.45 -3.17 -20.61
C VAL A 97 -2.77 -4.63 -20.92
N VAL A 98 -2.31 -5.11 -22.08
CA VAL A 98 -2.61 -6.46 -22.58
C VAL A 98 -1.59 -7.52 -22.14
N SER A 99 -0.42 -7.09 -21.69
CA SER A 99 0.58 -8.00 -21.11
C SER A 99 0.08 -8.54 -19.75
N PRO A 100 0.41 -9.78 -19.37
CA PRO A 100 0.07 -10.30 -18.05
C PRO A 100 0.58 -9.39 -16.93
N VAL A 101 -0.31 -9.03 -16.00
CA VAL A 101 0.03 -8.25 -14.81
C VAL A 101 -0.03 -9.19 -13.61
N LEU A 102 1.05 -9.24 -12.83
CA LEU A 102 1.18 -10.12 -11.67
C LEU A 102 1.51 -9.27 -10.44
N ALA A 103 0.73 -9.47 -9.37
CA ALA A 103 1.06 -9.00 -8.04
C ALA A 103 1.72 -10.13 -7.25
N LEU A 104 2.89 -9.87 -6.68
CA LEU A 104 3.68 -10.87 -5.97
C LEU A 104 3.84 -10.45 -4.52
N VAL A 105 3.45 -11.33 -3.60
CA VAL A 105 3.80 -11.17 -2.19
C VAL A 105 5.32 -11.22 -2.07
N THR A 106 5.89 -10.17 -1.50
CA THR A 106 7.33 -9.94 -1.43
C THR A 106 7.76 -9.77 0.01
N HIS A 107 8.70 -10.61 0.45
CA HIS A 107 9.38 -10.48 1.74
C HIS A 107 10.72 -9.76 1.55
N VAL A 108 11.03 -8.84 2.45
CA VAL A 108 12.30 -8.10 2.47
C VAL A 108 13.06 -8.50 3.72
N LEU A 109 14.28 -9.00 3.56
CA LEU A 109 15.17 -9.24 4.69
C LEU A 109 15.65 -7.89 5.25
N VAL A 110 15.58 -7.78 6.57
CA VAL A 110 16.08 -6.62 7.32
C VAL A 110 17.02 -7.12 8.42
N ASP A 111 17.92 -6.25 8.86
CA ASP A 111 18.81 -6.58 9.98
C ASP A 111 18.01 -6.64 11.28
N ALA A 112 18.04 -7.77 11.98
CA ALA A 112 17.34 -7.93 13.26
C ALA A 112 17.88 -7.01 14.38
N ALA A 113 19.10 -6.50 14.23
CA ALA A 113 19.73 -5.55 15.16
C ALA A 113 19.54 -4.09 14.74
N ASP A 114 18.72 -3.80 13.71
CA ASP A 114 18.52 -2.44 13.22
C ASP A 114 18.02 -1.49 14.34
N PRO A 115 18.69 -0.34 14.59
CA PRO A 115 18.26 0.63 15.59
C PRO A 115 16.82 1.13 15.42
N ALA A 116 16.24 1.03 14.21
CA ALA A 116 14.86 1.40 13.94
C ALA A 116 13.84 0.59 14.76
N PHE A 117 14.18 -0.62 15.22
CA PHE A 117 13.32 -1.39 16.12
C PHE A 117 13.22 -0.77 17.52
N ALA A 118 14.28 -0.09 17.99
CA ALA A 118 14.29 0.58 19.28
C ALA A 118 13.69 2.00 19.22
N ALA A 119 13.74 2.64 18.05
CA ALA A 119 13.21 4.00 17.84
C ALA A 119 12.41 4.09 16.52
N PRO A 120 11.11 3.70 16.53
CA PRO A 120 10.27 3.78 15.35
C PRO A 120 10.08 5.22 14.86
N THR A 121 10.47 5.49 13.61
CA THR A 121 10.39 6.83 12.99
C THR A 121 9.42 6.90 11.81
N LYS A 122 8.98 5.75 11.31
CA LYS A 122 8.07 5.65 10.16
C LYS A 122 6.62 5.76 10.61
N PHE A 123 5.95 6.82 10.18
CA PHE A 123 4.50 6.99 10.39
C PHE A 123 3.68 6.06 9.47
N ILE A 124 2.58 5.52 10.01
CA ILE A 124 1.56 4.75 9.29
C ILE A 124 0.17 5.22 9.74
N GLY A 125 -0.84 5.03 8.89
CA GLY A 125 -2.24 5.34 9.22
C GLY A 125 -2.58 6.83 9.23
N SER A 126 -3.65 7.16 9.96
CA SER A 126 -4.19 8.52 10.06
C SER A 126 -3.27 9.46 10.85
N VAL A 127 -3.36 10.74 10.53
CA VAL A 127 -2.70 11.80 11.31
C VAL A 127 -3.66 12.22 12.42
N TYR A 128 -3.18 12.20 13.66
CA TYR A 128 -3.90 12.71 14.82
C TYR A 128 -3.41 14.11 15.17
N SER A 129 -4.33 14.97 15.62
CA SER A 129 -3.97 16.17 16.38
C SER A 129 -3.38 15.79 17.74
N GLN A 130 -2.73 16.74 18.40
CA GLN A 130 -2.18 16.50 19.73
C GLN A 130 -3.26 16.09 20.74
N ASP A 131 -4.44 16.71 20.67
CA ASP A 131 -5.57 16.41 21.56
C ASP A 131 -6.14 15.00 21.32
N GLU A 132 -6.15 14.53 20.08
CA GLU A 132 -6.60 13.17 19.73
C GLU A 132 -5.56 12.08 20.08
N ALA A 133 -4.30 12.46 20.27
CA ALA A 133 -3.19 11.54 20.54
C ALA A 133 -2.90 11.34 22.04
N THR A 134 -3.73 11.91 22.92
CA THR A 134 -3.58 11.88 24.38
C THR A 134 -4.59 10.92 25.02
#